data_AF-A0A9W6RX01-F1
#
_entry.id   AF-A0A9W6RX01-F1
#
_cell.length_a   1.000
_cell.length_b   1.000
_cell.length_c   1.000
_cell.angle_alpha   90.00
_cell.angle_beta   90.00
_cell.angle_gamma   90.00
#
_symmetry.space_group_name_H-M   'P 1'
#
loop_
_entity.id
_entity.type
_entity.pdbx_description
1 polymer ?
#
loop_
_entity_poly.entity_id
_entity_poly.type
_entity_poly.pdbx_seq_one_letter_code
_entity_poly.pdbx_strand_id
1 'polypeptide(L)'
;MTEADPLEVAAWRMAARSLASEDLPEIATEALVRGLDSPALRVLAGQSRDDVRDSAELFRVALDELGIDLPDADSAQWNLARRAAGDIVAGRIGPAHGATELWLAYRKVRDNGDLRVFVGLASMLDDHPEDAEQIEADIVAAARELLARPAPRRWIKLMAVRGRSPLTQSTGPDDIEVDPGTLQISDGLRSDLARWDAYFAAALSDWPAAGGFDSEHDVERFVAAGQQLVSQLQDELGASYHVEYMPEPIRPPGVKLRSRRRPSHDCLTQLASD
;
A
#
# COMPACT_ATOMS: atom_id res chain seq x y z
N MET A 1 -23.57 -2.42 4.52
CA MET A 1 -22.76 -3.19 5.49
C MET A 1 -23.42 -3.01 6.84
N THR A 2 -23.72 -4.08 7.55
CA THR A 2 -24.09 -4.00 8.95
C THR A 2 -22.92 -3.40 9.71
N GLU A 3 -23.17 -2.42 10.57
CA GLU A 3 -22.15 -1.86 11.44
C GLU A 3 -21.59 -2.98 12.32
N ALA A 4 -20.27 -3.13 12.35
CA ALA A 4 -19.63 -4.19 13.11
C ALA A 4 -19.94 -4.03 14.60
N ASP A 5 -20.17 -5.15 15.28
CA ASP A 5 -20.50 -5.13 16.69
C ASP A 5 -19.33 -4.54 17.49
N PRO A 6 -19.55 -3.68 18.51
CA PRO A 6 -18.48 -3.16 19.35
C PRO A 6 -17.55 -4.25 19.94
N LEU A 7 -18.07 -5.45 20.18
CA LEU A 7 -17.29 -6.60 20.66
C LEU A 7 -16.38 -7.17 19.57
N GLU A 8 -16.84 -7.22 18.32
CA GLU A 8 -16.00 -7.55 17.16
C GLU A 8 -14.90 -6.50 16.96
N VAL A 9 -15.23 -5.22 17.09
CA VAL A 9 -14.24 -4.13 17.02
C VAL A 9 -13.20 -4.28 18.12
N ALA A 10 -13.60 -4.66 19.34
CA ALA A 10 -12.67 -4.95 20.43
C ALA A 10 -11.78 -6.18 20.11
N ALA A 11 -12.34 -7.25 19.52
CA ALA A 11 -11.57 -8.39 19.03
C ALA A 11 -10.50 -7.97 18.01
N TRP A 12 -10.86 -7.09 17.05
CA TRP A 12 -9.90 -6.55 16.10
C TRP A 12 -8.81 -5.73 16.78
N ARG A 13 -9.18 -4.83 17.71
CA ARG A 13 -8.19 -4.03 18.46
C ARG A 13 -7.24 -4.90 19.28
N MET A 14 -7.73 -6.00 19.85
CA MET A 14 -6.94 -6.98 20.57
C MET A 14 -5.93 -7.68 19.65
N ALA A 15 -6.39 -8.23 18.52
CA ALA A 15 -5.54 -8.88 17.53
C ALA A 15 -4.48 -7.92 16.95
N ALA A 16 -4.86 -6.66 16.76
CA ALA A 16 -4.01 -5.55 16.35
C ALA A 16 -3.05 -5.04 17.44
N ARG A 17 -3.10 -5.60 18.66
CA ARG A 17 -2.33 -5.17 19.84
C ARG A 17 -2.49 -3.68 20.17
N SER A 18 -3.70 -3.18 20.02
CA SER A 18 -4.09 -1.79 20.27
C SER A 18 -5.17 -1.64 21.35
N LEU A 19 -5.62 -2.76 21.93
CA LEU A 19 -6.56 -2.76 23.06
C LEU A 19 -5.81 -2.92 24.37
N ALA A 20 -6.07 -2.01 25.30
CA ALA A 20 -5.52 -2.08 26.65
C ALA A 20 -6.36 -3.04 27.50
N SER A 21 -5.71 -3.83 28.37
CA SER A 21 -6.42 -4.85 29.17
C SER A 21 -7.40 -4.23 30.16
N GLU A 22 -7.12 -3.02 30.62
CA GLU A 22 -7.96 -2.21 31.51
C GLU A 22 -9.29 -1.77 30.91
N ASP A 23 -9.44 -1.82 29.59
CA ASP A 23 -10.71 -1.48 28.92
C ASP A 23 -11.63 -2.70 28.77
N LEU A 24 -11.09 -3.92 28.92
CA LEU A 24 -11.83 -5.17 28.71
C LEU A 24 -13.03 -5.36 29.65
N PRO A 25 -12.97 -5.02 30.96
CA PRO A 25 -14.14 -5.15 31.83
C PRO A 25 -15.32 -4.27 31.40
N GLU A 26 -15.05 -3.06 30.92
CA GLU A 26 -16.09 -2.14 30.45
C GLU A 26 -16.69 -2.63 29.12
N ILE A 27 -15.85 -3.05 28.17
CA ILE A 27 -16.30 -3.67 26.91
C ILE A 27 -17.18 -4.89 27.17
N ALA A 28 -16.81 -5.74 28.12
CA ALA A 28 -17.60 -6.91 28.51
C ALA A 28 -18.94 -6.50 29.13
N THR A 29 -18.95 -5.46 29.96
CA THR A 29 -20.17 -4.90 30.56
C THR A 29 -21.12 -4.39 29.49
N GLU A 30 -20.62 -3.62 28.52
CA GLU A 30 -21.42 -3.11 27.40
C GLU A 30 -21.98 -4.25 26.54
N ALA A 31 -21.20 -5.30 26.28
CA ALA A 31 -21.66 -6.47 25.55
C ALA A 31 -22.82 -7.18 26.27
N LEU A 32 -22.73 -7.35 27.60
CA LEU A 32 -23.82 -7.90 28.42
C LEU A 32 -25.08 -7.03 28.35
N VAL A 33 -24.96 -5.70 28.44
CA VAL A 33 -26.08 -4.76 28.33
C VAL A 33 -26.77 -4.86 26.96
N ARG A 34 -26.00 -5.14 25.90
CA ARG A 34 -26.52 -5.35 24.54
C ARG A 34 -27.13 -6.73 24.33
N GLY A 35 -27.08 -7.61 25.34
CA GLY A 35 -27.71 -8.93 25.33
C GLY A 35 -26.81 -10.08 24.87
N LEU A 36 -25.51 -9.84 24.66
CA LEU A 36 -24.53 -10.91 24.47
C LEU A 36 -24.24 -11.52 25.83
N ASP A 37 -24.19 -12.85 25.93
CA ASP A 37 -24.01 -13.51 27.23
C ASP A 37 -23.19 -14.78 27.11
N SER A 38 -22.12 -14.86 27.89
CA SER A 38 -21.29 -16.05 28.06
C SER A 38 -20.72 -16.09 29.49
N PRO A 39 -20.42 -17.29 30.04
CA PRO A 39 -19.79 -17.41 31.35
C PRO A 39 -18.52 -16.55 31.49
N ALA A 40 -17.60 -16.60 30.52
CA ALA A 40 -16.37 -15.81 30.57
C ALA A 40 -16.63 -14.31 30.46
N LEU A 41 -17.61 -13.88 29.66
CA LEU A 41 -17.98 -12.47 29.52
C LEU A 41 -18.50 -11.88 30.84
N ARG A 42 -19.32 -12.62 31.59
CA ARG A 42 -19.79 -12.20 32.92
C ARG A 42 -18.64 -12.06 33.92
N VAL A 43 -17.70 -13.00 33.91
CA VAL A 43 -16.52 -12.94 34.79
C VAL A 43 -15.67 -11.73 34.45
N LEU A 44 -15.41 -11.50 33.16
CA LEU A 44 -14.62 -10.36 32.68
C LEU A 44 -15.26 -9.01 33.05
N ALA A 45 -16.59 -8.87 32.88
CA ALA A 45 -17.33 -7.68 33.28
C ALA A 45 -17.27 -7.39 34.79
N GLY A 46 -17.10 -8.44 35.61
CA GLY A 46 -16.95 -8.33 37.05
C GLY A 46 -15.54 -7.98 37.54
N GLN A 47 -14.54 -7.93 36.66
CA GLN A 47 -13.16 -7.61 37.05
C GLN A 47 -13.00 -6.11 37.34
N SER A 48 -12.13 -5.79 38.31
CA SER A 48 -11.68 -4.42 38.53
C SER A 48 -10.71 -4.01 37.42
N ARG A 49 -10.74 -2.73 37.02
CA ARG A 49 -9.74 -2.13 36.12
C ARG A 49 -8.30 -2.25 36.66
N ASP A 50 -8.13 -2.42 37.97
CA ASP A 50 -6.83 -2.56 38.63
C ASP A 50 -6.31 -4.02 38.70
N ASP A 51 -7.15 -5.01 38.37
CA ASP A 51 -6.80 -6.45 38.44
C ASP A 51 -7.09 -7.15 37.11
N VAL A 52 -6.25 -6.83 36.11
CA VAL A 52 -6.49 -7.17 34.69
C VAL A 52 -5.53 -8.22 34.12
N ARG A 53 -4.83 -8.96 35.00
CA ARG A 53 -3.78 -9.91 34.60
C ARG A 53 -4.29 -10.98 33.64
N ASP A 54 -5.51 -11.45 33.86
CA ASP A 54 -6.13 -12.53 33.09
C ASP A 54 -7.20 -12.02 32.10
N SER A 55 -7.44 -10.71 32.04
CA SER A 55 -8.53 -10.13 31.24
C SER A 55 -8.41 -10.46 29.76
N ALA A 56 -7.20 -10.41 29.20
CA ALA A 56 -6.96 -10.74 27.80
C ALA A 56 -7.30 -12.20 27.49
N GLU A 57 -7.01 -13.12 28.41
CA GLU A 57 -7.32 -14.54 28.20
C GLU A 57 -8.81 -14.81 28.37
N LEU A 58 -9.44 -14.24 29.41
CA LEU A 58 -10.88 -14.31 29.59
C LEU A 58 -11.64 -13.73 28.39
N PHE A 59 -11.12 -12.68 27.77
CA PHE A 59 -11.70 -12.11 26.57
C PHE A 59 -11.65 -13.08 25.39
N ARG A 60 -10.54 -13.79 25.16
CA ARG A 60 -10.47 -14.83 24.12
C ARG A 60 -11.46 -15.95 24.36
N VAL A 61 -11.57 -16.40 25.60
CA VAL A 61 -12.56 -17.43 25.97
C VAL A 61 -13.98 -16.93 25.73
N ALA A 62 -14.29 -15.68 26.09
CA ALA A 62 -15.60 -15.09 25.84
C ALA A 62 -15.91 -15.00 24.34
N LEU A 63 -14.94 -14.63 23.50
CA LEU A 63 -15.11 -14.63 22.04
C LEU A 63 -15.38 -16.03 21.49
N ASP A 64 -14.63 -17.04 21.94
CA ASP A 64 -14.83 -18.45 21.56
C ASP A 64 -16.23 -18.97 21.97
N GLU A 65 -16.65 -18.69 23.21
CA GLU A 65 -17.98 -19.06 23.71
C GLU A 65 -19.13 -18.41 22.91
N LEU A 66 -18.91 -17.20 22.40
CA LEU A 66 -19.87 -16.46 21.57
C LEU A 66 -19.78 -16.80 20.07
N GLY A 67 -18.82 -17.66 19.68
CA GLY A 67 -18.57 -18.01 18.28
C GLY A 67 -18.03 -16.85 17.44
N ILE A 68 -17.31 -15.91 18.07
CA ILE A 68 -16.67 -14.78 17.40
C ILE A 68 -15.21 -15.14 17.14
N ASP A 69 -14.86 -15.32 15.87
CA ASP A 69 -13.49 -15.62 15.47
C ASP A 69 -12.56 -14.43 15.71
N LEU A 70 -11.42 -14.68 16.35
CA LEU A 70 -10.35 -13.70 16.47
C LEU A 70 -9.52 -13.69 15.17
N PRO A 71 -9.54 -12.60 14.37
CA PRO A 71 -8.74 -12.54 13.16
C PRO A 71 -7.24 -12.49 13.47
N ASP A 72 -6.42 -12.83 12.47
CA ASP A 72 -4.99 -12.53 12.50
C ASP A 72 -4.73 -11.01 12.52
N ALA A 73 -3.50 -10.62 12.84
CA ALA A 73 -3.15 -9.20 13.00
C ALA A 73 -3.36 -8.37 11.71
N ASP A 74 -3.09 -8.93 10.53
CA ASP A 74 -3.25 -8.21 9.26
C ASP A 74 -4.74 -8.01 8.95
N SER A 75 -5.53 -9.08 9.08
CA SER A 75 -6.99 -9.04 8.91
C SER A 75 -7.65 -8.08 9.90
N ALA A 76 -7.17 -8.04 11.15
CA ALA A 76 -7.64 -7.10 12.17
C ALA A 76 -7.35 -5.64 11.81
N GLN A 77 -6.12 -5.34 11.39
CA GLN A 77 -5.73 -3.99 10.95
C GLN A 77 -6.55 -3.55 9.74
N TRP A 78 -6.80 -4.47 8.80
CA TRP A 78 -7.64 -4.20 7.64
C TRP A 78 -9.09 -3.89 8.03
N ASN A 79 -9.68 -4.67 8.95
CA ASN A 79 -11.03 -4.41 9.44
C ASN A 79 -11.14 -3.05 10.16
N LEU A 80 -10.12 -2.68 10.95
CA LEU A 80 -10.05 -1.37 11.59
C LEU A 80 -9.92 -0.24 10.56
N ALA A 81 -9.11 -0.39 9.53
CA ALA A 81 -9.01 0.57 8.44
C ALA A 81 -10.34 0.74 7.69
N ARG A 82 -11.02 -0.37 7.36
CA ARG A 82 -12.36 -0.32 6.76
C ARG A 82 -13.37 0.37 7.66
N ARG A 83 -13.31 0.14 8.97
CA ARG A 83 -14.18 0.84 9.93
C ARG A 83 -13.92 2.34 9.93
N ALA A 84 -12.66 2.77 9.96
CA ALA A 84 -12.31 4.19 9.86
C ALA A 84 -12.83 4.82 8.55
N ALA A 85 -12.68 4.13 7.40
CA ALA A 85 -13.28 4.57 6.15
C ALA A 85 -14.82 4.66 6.22
N GLY A 86 -15.47 3.71 6.90
CA GLY A 86 -16.90 3.77 7.20
C GLY A 86 -17.29 4.99 8.03
N ASP A 87 -16.50 5.31 9.05
CA ASP A 87 -16.71 6.47 9.92
C ASP A 87 -16.53 7.79 9.17
N ILE A 88 -15.58 7.87 8.22
CA ILE A 88 -15.41 9.01 7.30
C ILE A 88 -16.67 9.18 6.44
N VAL A 89 -17.12 8.11 5.77
CA VAL A 89 -18.27 8.17 4.86
C VAL A 89 -19.58 8.52 5.59
N ALA A 90 -19.71 8.06 6.83
CA ALA A 90 -20.85 8.37 7.70
C ALA A 90 -20.77 9.76 8.35
N GLY A 91 -19.65 10.49 8.21
CA GLY A 91 -19.44 11.78 8.84
C GLY A 91 -19.25 11.72 10.36
N ARG A 92 -18.91 10.54 10.91
CA ARG A 92 -18.63 10.36 12.35
C ARG A 92 -17.26 10.88 12.74
N ILE A 93 -16.32 10.85 11.80
CA ILE A 93 -15.01 11.50 11.90
C ILE A 93 -14.79 12.39 10.68
N GLY A 94 -14.06 13.49 10.86
CA GLY A 94 -13.72 14.40 9.76
C GLY A 94 -12.75 13.74 8.76
N PRO A 95 -12.83 14.07 7.45
CA PRO A 95 -12.00 13.42 6.43
C PRO A 95 -10.49 13.55 6.68
N ALA A 96 -10.01 14.74 7.07
CA ALA A 96 -8.61 14.97 7.42
C ALA A 96 -8.10 14.03 8.53
N HIS A 97 -8.87 13.92 9.62
CA HIS A 97 -8.55 13.05 10.74
C HIS A 97 -8.58 11.58 10.33
N GLY A 98 -9.62 11.15 9.61
CA GLY A 98 -9.74 9.78 9.13
C GLY A 98 -8.63 9.39 8.14
N ALA A 99 -8.21 10.29 7.25
CA ALA A 99 -7.07 10.06 6.36
C ALA A 99 -5.77 9.85 7.14
N THR A 100 -5.57 10.58 8.24
CA THR A 100 -4.42 10.39 9.15
C THR A 100 -4.47 9.00 9.82
N GLU A 101 -5.64 8.57 10.31
CA GLU A 101 -5.82 7.23 10.87
C GLU A 101 -5.51 6.13 9.84
N LEU A 102 -6.00 6.28 8.62
CA LEU A 102 -5.76 5.34 7.52
C LEU A 102 -4.29 5.32 7.08
N TRP A 103 -3.61 6.46 7.12
CA TRP A 103 -2.16 6.52 6.91
C TRP A 103 -1.39 5.77 8.01
N LEU A 104 -1.79 5.89 9.28
CA LEU A 104 -1.16 5.10 10.35
C LEU A 104 -1.40 3.60 10.15
N ALA A 105 -2.58 3.21 9.65
CA ALA A 105 -2.90 1.83 9.31
C ALA A 105 -2.07 1.31 8.11
N TYR A 106 -1.74 2.15 7.12
CA TYR A 106 -0.87 1.79 6.00
C TYR A 106 0.47 1.18 6.47
N ARG A 107 1.03 1.65 7.58
CA ARG A 107 2.30 1.11 8.11
C ARG A 107 2.18 -0.28 8.75
N LYS A 108 0.96 -0.74 9.03
CA LYS A 108 0.68 -1.94 9.83
C LYS A 108 0.04 -3.06 9.03
N VAL A 109 -0.74 -2.73 8.00
CA VAL A 109 -1.35 -3.73 7.10
C VAL A 109 -0.28 -4.24 6.14
N ARG A 110 -0.18 -5.55 5.94
CA ARG A 110 0.73 -6.13 4.95
C ARG A 110 0.34 -5.73 3.53
N ASP A 111 -0.87 -6.08 3.09
CA ASP A 111 -1.38 -5.71 1.75
C ASP A 111 -2.05 -4.32 1.82
N ASN A 112 -1.25 -3.28 2.02
CA ASN A 112 -1.69 -1.92 2.35
C ASN A 112 -1.90 -0.99 1.16
N GLY A 113 -1.70 -1.47 -0.08
CA GLY A 113 -1.56 -0.56 -1.21
C GLY A 113 -2.78 0.35 -1.40
N ASP A 114 -3.99 -0.15 -1.16
CA ASP A 114 -5.21 0.68 -1.22
C ASP A 114 -5.28 1.77 -0.14
N LEU A 115 -4.50 1.64 0.94
CA LEU A 115 -4.34 2.67 1.96
C LEU A 115 -3.36 3.76 1.53
N ARG A 116 -2.52 3.54 0.51
CA ARG A 116 -1.54 4.52 0.00
C ARG A 116 -2.22 5.79 -0.51
N VAL A 117 -3.41 5.66 -1.07
CA VAL A 117 -4.21 6.79 -1.56
C VAL A 117 -4.44 7.83 -0.43
N PHE A 118 -4.72 7.37 0.79
CA PHE A 118 -4.92 8.25 1.95
C PHE A 118 -3.62 8.89 2.44
N VAL A 119 -2.48 8.24 2.23
CA VAL A 119 -1.16 8.86 2.50
C VAL A 119 -0.97 10.06 1.58
N GLY A 120 -1.21 9.90 0.27
CA GLY A 120 -1.11 10.99 -0.69
C GLY A 120 -2.08 12.14 -0.39
N LEU A 121 -3.35 11.82 -0.10
CA LEU A 121 -4.36 12.83 0.21
C LEU A 121 -4.08 13.57 1.52
N ALA A 122 -3.61 12.88 2.57
CA ALA A 122 -3.22 13.53 3.82
C ALA A 122 -2.04 14.49 3.60
N SER A 123 -1.03 14.06 2.84
CA SER A 123 0.11 14.93 2.49
C SER A 123 -0.31 16.13 1.64
N MET A 124 -1.20 15.96 0.66
CA MET A 124 -1.73 17.10 -0.10
C MET A 124 -2.50 18.08 0.77
N LEU A 125 -3.22 17.61 1.79
CA LEU A 125 -3.93 18.49 2.71
C LEU A 125 -2.97 19.35 3.56
N ASP A 126 -1.85 18.76 3.99
CA ASP A 126 -0.79 19.47 4.71
C ASP A 126 -0.07 20.49 3.80
N ASP A 127 0.19 20.12 2.55
CA ASP A 127 0.93 20.96 1.58
C ASP A 127 0.07 22.06 0.95
N HIS A 128 -1.23 21.80 0.76
CA HIS A 128 -2.20 22.64 0.06
C HIS A 128 -3.50 22.85 0.86
N PRO A 129 -3.44 23.54 2.01
CA PRO A 129 -4.61 23.81 2.83
C PRO A 129 -5.66 24.68 2.11
N GLU A 130 -5.29 25.42 1.06
CA GLU A 130 -6.20 26.17 0.21
C GLU A 130 -7.18 25.29 -0.58
N ASP A 131 -6.81 24.04 -0.86
CA ASP A 131 -7.61 23.08 -1.64
C ASP A 131 -8.34 22.08 -0.72
N ALA A 132 -8.38 22.34 0.59
CA ALA A 132 -8.88 21.41 1.61
C ALA A 132 -10.29 20.85 1.30
N GLU A 133 -11.23 21.68 0.83
CA GLU A 133 -12.59 21.23 0.51
C GLU A 133 -12.58 20.13 -0.57
N GLN A 134 -11.78 20.30 -1.62
CA GLN A 134 -11.67 19.32 -2.71
C GLN A 134 -10.94 18.07 -2.22
N ILE A 135 -9.84 18.22 -1.50
CA ILE A 135 -9.04 17.09 -0.98
C ILE A 135 -9.87 16.26 0.01
N GLU A 136 -10.66 16.90 0.88
CA GLU A 136 -11.57 16.20 1.80
C GLU A 136 -12.68 15.46 1.05
N ALA A 137 -13.21 16.03 -0.03
CA ALA A 137 -14.17 15.34 -0.91
C ALA A 137 -13.53 14.10 -1.56
N ASP A 138 -12.27 14.21 -1.98
CA ASP A 138 -11.50 13.09 -2.56
C ASP A 138 -11.19 12.01 -1.52
N ILE A 139 -10.91 12.37 -0.26
CA ILE A 139 -10.79 11.42 0.86
C ILE A 139 -12.09 10.64 1.07
N VAL A 140 -13.24 11.32 1.06
CA VAL A 140 -14.54 10.65 1.19
C VAL A 140 -14.80 9.73 -0.01
N ALA A 141 -14.45 10.15 -1.23
CA ALA A 141 -14.58 9.32 -2.43
C ALA A 141 -13.71 8.06 -2.34
N ALA A 142 -12.43 8.20 -1.96
CA ALA A 142 -11.51 7.09 -1.75
C ALA A 142 -11.99 6.13 -0.66
N ALA A 143 -12.56 6.65 0.44
CA ALA A 143 -13.14 5.83 1.50
C ALA A 143 -14.33 4.99 1.00
N ARG A 144 -15.19 5.54 0.13
CA ARG A 144 -16.28 4.78 -0.51
C ARG A 144 -15.74 3.68 -1.42
N GLU A 145 -14.70 3.97 -2.21
CA GLU A 145 -14.05 2.95 -3.06
C GLU A 145 -13.46 1.82 -2.21
N LEU A 146 -12.76 2.15 -1.12
CA LEU A 146 -12.19 1.17 -0.19
C LEU A 146 -13.27 0.23 0.36
N LEU A 147 -14.41 0.79 0.79
CA LEU A 147 -15.53 0.02 1.33
C LEU A 147 -16.24 -0.87 0.31
N ALA A 148 -16.31 -0.44 -0.95
CA ALA A 148 -16.92 -1.22 -2.02
C ALA A 148 -16.16 -2.52 -2.34
N ARG A 149 -14.91 -2.64 -1.88
CA ARG A 149 -14.05 -3.80 -2.13
C ARG A 149 -14.11 -4.80 -0.98
N PRO A 150 -14.15 -6.12 -1.24
CA PRO A 150 -14.12 -7.12 -0.17
C PRO A 150 -12.72 -7.32 0.43
N ALA A 151 -11.66 -7.01 -0.31
CA ALA A 151 -10.27 -7.20 0.08
C ALA A 151 -9.37 -6.10 -0.54
N PRO A 152 -8.21 -5.78 0.06
CA PRO A 152 -7.28 -4.83 -0.52
C PRO A 152 -6.66 -5.38 -1.80
N ARG A 153 -6.32 -4.48 -2.75
CA ARG A 153 -5.50 -4.83 -3.90
C ARG A 153 -4.08 -5.13 -3.49
N ARG A 154 -3.45 -6.05 -4.21
CA ARG A 154 -2.00 -6.16 -4.25
C ARG A 154 -1.46 -5.10 -5.20
N TRP A 155 -0.56 -4.26 -4.71
CA TRP A 155 0.01 -3.18 -5.51
C TRP A 155 1.34 -3.61 -6.08
N ILE A 156 1.41 -3.69 -7.41
CA ILE A 156 2.62 -4.01 -8.16
C ILE A 156 3.17 -2.74 -8.78
N LYS A 157 4.45 -2.48 -8.58
CA LYS A 157 5.18 -1.40 -9.21
C LYS A 157 6.03 -1.98 -10.33
N LEU A 158 5.88 -1.44 -11.52
CA LEU A 158 6.81 -1.66 -12.62
C LEU A 158 7.89 -0.57 -12.57
N MET A 159 9.12 -0.95 -12.27
CA MET A 159 10.25 -0.03 -12.23
C MET A 159 11.52 -0.74 -12.69
N ALA A 160 12.25 -0.14 -13.62
CA ALA A 160 13.51 -0.71 -14.06
C ALA A 160 14.60 -0.44 -13.02
N VAL A 161 15.18 -1.51 -12.47
CA VAL A 161 16.22 -1.45 -11.45
C VAL A 161 17.34 -2.40 -11.85
N ARG A 162 18.55 -1.87 -11.99
CA ARG A 162 19.68 -2.66 -12.47
C ARG A 162 19.97 -3.85 -11.54
N GLY A 163 19.91 -5.06 -12.10
CA GLY A 163 20.26 -6.29 -11.40
C GLY A 163 19.22 -6.77 -10.40
N ARG A 164 17.98 -6.30 -10.53
CA ARG A 164 16.81 -6.76 -9.76
C ARG A 164 15.64 -6.96 -10.71
N SER A 165 14.60 -7.64 -10.23
CA SER A 165 13.34 -7.74 -10.96
C SER A 165 12.77 -6.36 -11.27
N PRO A 166 12.16 -6.17 -12.46
CA PRO A 166 11.45 -4.95 -12.79
C PRO A 166 10.13 -4.81 -12.03
N LEU A 167 9.70 -5.82 -11.27
CA LEU A 167 8.47 -5.80 -10.49
C LEU A 167 8.75 -5.83 -8.99
N THR A 168 8.11 -4.93 -8.25
CA THR A 168 8.03 -5.00 -6.79
C THR A 168 6.57 -4.96 -6.34
N GLN A 169 6.27 -5.58 -5.19
CA GLN A 169 4.99 -5.46 -4.53
C GLN A 169 5.16 -4.62 -3.28
N SER A 170 4.27 -3.65 -3.07
CA SER A 170 4.23 -2.93 -1.78
C SER A 170 3.63 -3.81 -0.70
N THR A 171 4.41 -4.05 0.36
CA THR A 171 3.97 -4.78 1.55
C THR A 171 4.36 -4.04 2.82
N GLY A 172 3.48 -3.19 3.34
CA GLY A 172 3.80 -2.39 4.53
C GLY A 172 4.76 -1.22 4.20
N PRO A 173 5.76 -0.93 5.05
CA PRO A 173 6.76 0.11 4.78
C PRO A 173 7.81 -0.30 3.74
N ASP A 174 7.91 -1.58 3.41
CA ASP A 174 8.94 -2.13 2.51
C ASP A 174 8.32 -2.68 1.22
N ASP A 175 9.06 -2.56 0.12
CA ASP A 175 8.71 -3.22 -1.13
C ASP A 175 9.43 -4.57 -1.22
N ILE A 176 8.70 -5.63 -1.60
CA ILE A 176 9.28 -6.95 -1.88
C ILE A 176 9.47 -7.13 -3.38
N GLU A 177 10.56 -7.78 -3.76
CA GLU A 177 10.84 -8.12 -5.16
C GLU A 177 9.88 -9.22 -5.63
N VAL A 178 9.32 -9.06 -6.83
CA VAL A 178 8.37 -10.01 -7.41
C VAL A 178 8.98 -10.60 -8.67
N ASP A 179 9.13 -11.92 -8.71
CA ASP A 179 9.51 -12.62 -9.95
C ASP A 179 8.28 -12.67 -10.90
N PRO A 180 8.36 -12.12 -12.12
CA PRO A 180 7.27 -12.20 -13.11
C PRO A 180 6.82 -13.65 -13.41
N GLY A 181 7.70 -14.65 -13.23
CA GLY A 181 7.38 -16.07 -13.37
C GLY A 181 6.38 -16.60 -12.33
N THR A 182 6.23 -15.90 -11.20
CA THR A 182 5.29 -16.26 -10.13
C THR A 182 3.89 -15.67 -10.34
N LEU A 183 3.76 -14.73 -11.27
CA LEU A 183 2.49 -14.07 -11.59
C LEU A 183 1.71 -14.87 -12.64
N GLN A 184 0.39 -14.85 -12.53
CA GLN A 184 -0.54 -15.47 -13.49
C GLN A 184 -0.72 -14.59 -14.73
N ILE A 185 0.39 -14.33 -15.43
CA ILE A 185 0.45 -13.57 -16.69
C ILE A 185 0.84 -14.48 -17.85
N SER A 186 0.70 -13.99 -19.08
CA SER A 186 1.00 -14.68 -20.32
C SER A 186 2.51 -14.77 -20.57
N ASP A 187 2.94 -15.79 -21.33
CA ASP A 187 4.34 -15.92 -21.75
C ASP A 187 4.80 -14.75 -22.63
N GLY A 188 3.87 -14.17 -23.40
CA GLY A 188 4.12 -12.97 -24.19
C GLY A 188 4.46 -11.78 -23.29
N LEU A 189 3.62 -11.49 -22.30
CA LEU A 189 3.84 -10.39 -21.36
C LEU A 189 5.13 -10.59 -20.54
N ARG A 190 5.42 -11.82 -20.08
CA ARG A 190 6.71 -12.14 -19.45
C ARG A 190 7.90 -11.82 -20.36
N SER A 191 7.81 -12.20 -21.62
CA SER A 191 8.86 -11.94 -22.61
C SER A 191 9.04 -10.45 -22.86
N ASP A 192 7.94 -9.70 -22.92
CA ASP A 192 7.94 -8.26 -23.15
C ASP A 192 8.58 -7.51 -21.96
N LEU A 193 8.25 -7.91 -20.72
CA LEU A 193 8.90 -7.41 -19.49
C LEU A 193 10.41 -7.66 -19.51
N ALA A 194 10.83 -8.89 -19.83
CA ALA A 194 12.25 -9.25 -19.86
C ALA A 194 13.02 -8.45 -20.92
N ARG A 195 12.43 -8.21 -22.09
CA ARG A 195 13.05 -7.36 -23.13
C ARG A 195 13.15 -5.91 -22.70
N TRP A 196 12.11 -5.38 -22.07
CA TRP A 196 12.09 -4.00 -21.57
C TRP A 196 13.16 -3.77 -20.49
N ASP A 197 13.28 -4.69 -19.53
CA ASP A 197 14.31 -4.63 -18.48
C ASP A 197 15.73 -4.81 -19.05
N ALA A 198 15.92 -5.75 -19.99
CA ALA A 198 17.21 -5.93 -20.66
C ALA A 198 17.64 -4.68 -21.46
N TYR A 199 16.70 -3.98 -22.10
CA TYR A 199 16.98 -2.73 -22.79
C TYR A 199 17.46 -1.64 -21.82
N PHE A 200 16.83 -1.52 -20.65
CA PHE A 200 17.29 -0.61 -19.59
C PHE A 200 18.68 -0.98 -19.07
N ALA A 201 18.92 -2.26 -18.78
CA ALA A 201 20.22 -2.74 -18.32
C ALA A 201 21.34 -2.46 -19.33
N ALA A 202 21.06 -2.62 -20.63
CA ALA A 202 21.99 -2.27 -21.70
C ALA A 202 22.26 -0.77 -21.77
N ALA A 203 21.22 0.09 -21.66
CA ALA A 203 21.39 1.54 -21.63
C ALA A 203 22.31 1.99 -20.48
N LEU A 204 22.29 1.27 -19.34
CA LEU A 204 23.11 1.59 -18.16
C LEU A 204 24.40 0.77 -18.02
N SER A 205 24.81 0.00 -19.02
CA SER A 205 25.97 -0.91 -18.93
C SER A 205 27.26 -0.22 -18.45
N ASP A 206 27.48 1.02 -18.87
CA ASP A 206 28.70 1.79 -18.60
C ASP A 206 28.51 2.81 -17.45
N TRP A 207 27.45 2.67 -16.65
CA TRP A 207 27.17 3.57 -15.53
C TRP A 207 28.16 3.36 -14.36
N PRO A 208 28.69 4.44 -13.71
CA PRO A 208 28.32 5.86 -13.86
C PRO A 208 29.07 6.65 -14.93
N ALA A 209 30.10 6.07 -15.55
CA ALA A 209 31.07 6.76 -16.40
C ALA A 209 30.50 7.24 -17.74
N ALA A 210 29.74 6.38 -18.44
CA ALA A 210 29.11 6.68 -19.73
C ALA A 210 27.73 6.01 -19.90
N GLY A 211 27.16 5.42 -18.84
CA GLY A 211 25.80 4.86 -18.90
C GLY A 211 24.74 5.94 -19.09
N GLY A 212 23.71 5.61 -19.85
CA GLY A 212 22.58 6.47 -20.18
C GLY A 212 21.98 6.13 -21.54
N PHE A 213 20.78 6.63 -21.79
CA PHE A 213 20.11 6.50 -23.08
C PHE A 213 20.80 7.36 -24.15
N ASP A 214 20.82 6.89 -25.40
CA ASP A 214 21.53 7.56 -26.49
C ASP A 214 20.82 8.83 -26.97
N SER A 215 19.50 8.92 -26.78
CA SER A 215 18.69 10.07 -27.15
C SER A 215 17.44 10.24 -26.28
N GLU A 216 16.83 11.43 -26.34
CA GLU A 216 15.51 11.69 -25.74
C GLU A 216 14.43 10.79 -26.36
N HIS A 217 14.51 10.52 -27.66
CA HIS A 217 13.60 9.59 -28.34
C HIS A 217 13.69 8.17 -27.77
N ASP A 218 14.88 7.71 -27.39
CA ASP A 218 15.06 6.39 -26.74
C ASP A 218 14.44 6.35 -25.35
N VAL A 219 14.54 7.46 -24.61
CA VAL A 219 13.86 7.63 -23.32
C VAL A 219 12.34 7.60 -23.50
N GLU A 220 11.80 8.36 -24.46
CA GLU A 220 10.36 8.38 -24.75
C GLU A 220 9.84 6.99 -25.13
N ARG A 221 10.55 6.26 -25.99
CA ARG A 221 10.19 4.89 -26.36
C ARG A 221 10.23 3.94 -25.16
N PHE A 222 11.24 4.07 -24.29
CA PHE A 222 11.36 3.27 -23.07
C PHE A 222 10.18 3.49 -22.12
N VAL A 223 9.84 4.76 -21.89
CA VAL A 223 8.70 5.15 -21.03
C VAL A 223 7.38 4.68 -21.62
N ALA A 224 7.15 4.89 -22.91
CA ALA A 224 5.95 4.44 -23.60
C ALA A 224 5.78 2.91 -23.52
N ALA A 225 6.87 2.16 -23.71
CA ALA A 225 6.85 0.70 -23.54
C ALA A 225 6.52 0.29 -22.10
N GLY A 226 7.07 0.99 -21.09
CA GLY A 226 6.74 0.75 -19.69
C GLY A 226 5.26 1.00 -19.37
N GLN A 227 4.68 2.10 -19.89
CA GLN A 227 3.26 2.41 -19.74
C GLN A 227 2.35 1.36 -20.41
N GLN A 228 2.75 0.87 -21.58
CA GLN A 228 2.03 -0.23 -22.25
C GLN A 228 2.09 -1.51 -21.40
N LEU A 229 3.24 -1.85 -20.84
CA LEU A 229 3.41 -3.01 -19.96
C LEU A 229 2.53 -2.89 -18.70
N VAL A 230 2.43 -1.72 -18.10
CA VAL A 230 1.51 -1.50 -16.96
C VAL A 230 0.06 -1.76 -17.35
N SER A 231 -0.37 -1.28 -18.52
CA SER A 231 -1.74 -1.52 -19.00
C SER A 231 -2.00 -3.03 -19.19
N GLN A 232 -1.07 -3.74 -19.84
CA GLN A 232 -1.17 -5.18 -20.06
C GLN A 232 -1.13 -5.98 -18.74
N LEU A 233 -0.25 -5.61 -17.81
CA LEU A 233 -0.19 -6.20 -16.47
C LEU A 233 -1.52 -6.01 -15.73
N GLN A 234 -2.09 -4.80 -15.77
CA GLN A 234 -3.36 -4.51 -15.11
C GLN A 234 -4.51 -5.34 -15.71
N ASP A 235 -4.55 -5.49 -17.04
CA ASP A 235 -5.56 -6.28 -17.75
C ASP A 235 -5.46 -7.78 -17.41
N GLU A 236 -4.25 -8.35 -17.42
CA GLU A 236 -4.05 -9.78 -17.17
C GLU A 236 -4.17 -10.15 -15.68
N LEU A 237 -3.67 -9.30 -14.77
CA LEU A 237 -3.76 -9.54 -13.32
C LEU A 237 -5.16 -9.25 -12.76
N GLY A 238 -5.93 -8.40 -13.45
CA GLY A 238 -7.31 -8.09 -13.10
C GLY A 238 -7.48 -7.26 -11.83
N ALA A 239 -8.73 -7.16 -11.38
CA ALA A 239 -9.14 -6.19 -10.36
C ALA A 239 -8.59 -6.42 -8.95
N SER A 240 -8.02 -7.59 -8.65
CA SER A 240 -7.35 -7.86 -7.37
C SER A 240 -5.97 -7.21 -7.26
N TYR A 241 -5.46 -6.66 -8.37
CA TYR A 241 -4.20 -5.95 -8.44
C TYR A 241 -4.42 -4.48 -8.80
N HIS A 242 -3.52 -3.63 -8.31
CA HIS A 242 -3.26 -2.31 -8.87
C HIS A 242 -1.84 -2.33 -9.43
N VAL A 243 -1.66 -1.88 -10.67
CA VAL A 243 -0.34 -1.78 -11.29
C VAL A 243 0.00 -0.32 -11.51
N GLU A 244 1.12 0.12 -10.94
CA GLU A 244 1.66 1.47 -11.14
C GLU A 244 3.00 1.44 -11.86
N TYR A 245 3.29 2.48 -12.63
CA TYR A 245 4.58 2.67 -13.27
C TYR A 245 5.46 3.56 -12.39
N MET A 246 6.70 3.14 -12.13
CA MET A 246 7.69 3.91 -11.35
C MET A 246 9.03 4.11 -12.09
N PRO A 247 9.73 5.24 -11.85
CA PRO A 247 9.23 6.40 -11.10
C PRO A 247 8.04 7.03 -11.85
N GLU A 248 7.18 7.77 -11.14
CA GLU A 248 6.30 8.73 -11.80
C GLU A 248 7.11 9.47 -12.87
N PRO A 249 6.51 9.93 -13.98
CA PRO A 249 7.20 10.80 -14.92
C PRO A 249 7.49 12.15 -14.22
N ILE A 250 8.48 12.15 -13.32
CA ILE A 250 9.30 13.30 -13.04
C ILE A 250 9.87 13.58 -14.43
N ARG A 251 9.40 14.68 -15.02
CA ARG A 251 9.82 15.24 -16.32
C ARG A 251 11.25 14.83 -16.68
N PRO A 252 11.61 14.73 -17.98
CA PRO A 252 13.02 14.68 -18.36
C PRO A 252 13.77 15.75 -17.53
N PRO A 253 14.66 15.36 -16.59
CA PRO A 253 15.61 14.26 -16.66
C PRO A 253 15.54 13.27 -15.46
N GLY A 254 14.50 12.43 -15.37
CA GLY A 254 14.50 11.27 -14.45
C GLY A 254 15.38 10.08 -14.92
N VAL A 255 15.85 10.12 -16.17
CA VAL A 255 16.71 9.10 -16.79
C VAL A 255 17.87 9.81 -17.50
N LYS A 256 19.11 9.38 -17.20
CA LYS A 256 20.31 10.08 -17.69
C LYS A 256 20.52 9.77 -19.18
N LEU A 257 20.72 10.82 -19.98
CA LEU A 257 21.27 10.71 -21.32
C LEU A 257 22.77 10.42 -21.24
N ARG A 258 23.26 9.58 -22.15
CA ARG A 258 24.69 9.31 -22.30
C ARG A 258 25.41 10.63 -22.59
N SER A 259 26.41 10.97 -21.77
CA SER A 259 27.23 12.15 -22.03
C SER A 259 27.99 11.94 -23.33
N ARG A 260 27.80 12.83 -24.32
CA ARG A 260 28.65 12.84 -25.51
C ARG A 260 30.07 13.12 -25.04
N ARG A 261 30.97 12.13 -25.15
CA ARG A 261 32.41 12.41 -25.05
C ARG A 261 32.70 13.49 -26.10
N ARG A 262 33.17 14.67 -25.69
CA ARG A 262 33.86 15.54 -26.64
C ARG A 262 35.02 14.70 -27.18
N PRO A 263 35.22 14.59 -28.50
CA PRO A 263 36.45 14.00 -29.00
C PRO A 263 37.61 14.74 -28.33
N SER A 264 38.50 13.99 -27.70
CA SER A 264 39.73 14.52 -27.14
C SER A 264 40.45 15.29 -28.25
N HIS A 265 40.97 16.47 -27.92
CA HIS A 265 41.67 17.38 -28.83
C HIS A 265 42.98 16.81 -29.42
N ASP A 266 43.22 15.49 -29.28
CA ASP A 266 44.42 14.79 -29.76
C ASP A 266 44.20 14.07 -31.10
N CYS A 267 43.04 14.24 -31.75
CA CYS A 267 42.75 13.66 -33.06
C CYS A 267 42.47 14.72 -34.14
N LEU A 268 43.21 15.84 -34.13
CA LEU A 268 43.16 16.86 -35.19
C LEU A 268 44.54 17.33 -35.68
N THR A 269 45.64 16.63 -35.33
CA THR A 269 47.00 17.02 -35.75
C THR A 269 47.70 16.00 -36.66
N GLN A 270 46.94 15.10 -37.32
CA GLN A 270 47.53 14.08 -38.20
C GLN A 270 46.95 14.03 -39.61
N LEU A 271 46.40 15.14 -40.10
CA LEU A 271 45.95 15.31 -41.49
C LEU A 271 46.39 16.65 -42.12
N ALA A 272 47.56 17.17 -41.73
CA ALA A 272 48.18 18.32 -42.41
C ALA A 272 49.71 18.25 -42.31
N SER A 273 50.30 17.30 -43.03
CA SER A 273 51.70 17.32 -43.50
C SER A 273 51.81 16.28 -44.63
N ASP A 274 51.37 16.68 -45.82
CA ASP A 274 51.90 16.26 -47.12
C ASP A 274 52.13 17.53 -47.94
#